data_AF-A0A7V4A7D5-F1
#
_entry.id   AF-A0A7V4A7D5-F1
#
_cell.length_a   1.000
_cell.length_b   1.000
_cell.length_c   1.000
_cell.angle_alpha   90.00
_cell.angle_beta   90.00
_cell.angle_gamma   90.00
#
_symmetry.space_group_name_H-M   'P 1'
#
loop_
_entity.id
_entity.type
_entity.pdbx_description
1 polymer ?
#
loop_
_entity_poly.entity_id
_entity_poly.type
_entity_poly.pdbx_seq_one_letter_code
_entity_poly.pdbx_strand_id
1 'polypeptide(L)'
;MKEKFKNSLSQLKDIFRKELSAFALISMSLLLTSSLILFAFQVSKLSPLPYLSQRIEDDVKAMKKAYDDCKKGYGERFSGKTVIQIELSPPETKTNIKRKFILDQDCKIIFTVW
;
A
#
# COMPACT_ATOMS: atom_id res chain seq x y z
N MET A 1 41.35 2.32 58.62
CA MET A 1 40.87 3.40 57.72
C MET A 1 40.97 3.03 56.22
N LYS A 2 42.04 2.37 55.76
CA LYS A 2 42.23 1.98 54.34
C LYS A 2 41.20 0.98 53.79
N GLU A 3 40.74 -0.01 54.57
CA GLU A 3 39.78 -1.02 54.07
C GLU A 3 38.37 -0.48 53.81
N LYS A 4 37.87 0.39 54.69
CA LYS A 4 36.57 1.06 54.51
C LYS A 4 36.55 1.89 53.22
N PHE A 5 37.64 2.60 52.95
CA PHE A 5 37.78 3.41 51.74
C PHE A 5 37.80 2.55 50.47
N LYS A 6 38.49 1.39 50.52
CA LYS A 6 38.55 0.44 49.40
C LYS A 6 37.19 -0.17 49.08
N ASN A 7 36.40 -0.48 50.11
CA ASN A 7 35.06 -1.05 49.97
C ASN A 7 34.03 -0.02 49.46
N SER A 8 34.15 1.24 49.89
CA SER A 8 33.32 2.33 49.34
C SER A 8 33.64 2.62 47.87
N LEU A 9 34.92 2.51 47.46
CA LEU A 9 35.35 2.72 46.07
C LEU A 9 34.88 1.60 45.13
N SER A 10 34.86 0.34 45.60
CA SER A 10 34.29 -0.77 44.83
C SER A 10 32.77 -0.64 44.68
N GLN A 11 32.07 -0.24 45.74
CA GLN A 11 30.62 0.01 45.65
C GLN A 11 30.28 1.15 44.69
N LEU A 12 31.06 2.24 44.70
CA LEU A 12 30.88 3.34 43.76
C LEU A 12 31.08 2.88 42.31
N LYS A 13 32.12 2.08 42.06
CA LYS A 13 32.43 1.53 40.73
C LYS A 13 31.32 0.61 40.20
N ASP A 14 30.73 -0.21 41.05
CA ASP A 14 29.61 -1.08 40.67
C ASP A 14 28.34 -0.29 40.38
N ILE A 15 28.05 0.76 41.15
CA ILE A 15 26.92 1.68 40.89
C ILE A 15 27.10 2.38 39.54
N PHE A 16 28.28 2.96 39.28
CA PHE A 16 28.58 3.60 38.00
C PHE A 16 28.48 2.64 36.82
N ARG A 17 28.94 1.39 36.98
CA ARG A 17 28.85 0.37 35.93
C ARG A 17 27.40 -0.01 35.63
N LYS A 18 26.57 -0.11 36.66
CA LYS A 18 25.15 -0.45 36.55
C LYS A 18 24.36 0.68 35.90
N GLU A 19 24.63 1.92 36.31
CA GLU A 19 24.09 3.14 35.69
C GLU A 19 24.48 3.22 34.20
N LEU A 20 25.76 3.06 33.85
CA LEU A 20 26.23 3.05 32.45
C LEU A 20 25.54 1.98 31.61
N SER A 21 25.33 0.78 32.17
CA SER A 21 24.61 -0.29 31.47
C SER A 21 23.13 0.02 31.27
N ALA A 22 22.48 0.66 32.25
CA ALA A 22 21.09 1.09 32.14
C ALA A 22 20.93 2.23 31.10
N PHE A 23 21.84 3.21 31.10
CA PHE A 23 21.89 4.25 30.09
C PHE A 23 22.12 3.69 28.68
N ALA A 24 23.00 2.69 28.52
CA ALA A 24 23.22 2.02 27.25
C ALA A 24 21.98 1.24 26.77
N LEU A 25 21.24 0.58 27.69
CA LEU A 25 20.00 -0.10 27.34
C LEU A 25 18.91 0.90 26.91
N ILE A 26 18.78 2.02 27.61
CA ILE A 26 17.83 3.08 27.27
C ILE A 26 18.18 3.66 25.89
N SER A 27 19.44 4.01 25.65
CA SER A 27 19.87 4.59 24.37
C SER A 27 19.65 3.62 23.20
N MET A 28 19.98 2.34 23.38
CA MET A 28 19.72 1.31 22.36
C MET A 28 18.23 1.11 22.10
N SER A 29 17.39 1.14 23.15
CA SER A 29 15.93 1.06 22.98
C SER A 29 15.37 2.26 22.22
N LEU A 30 15.92 3.45 22.46
CA LEU A 30 15.50 4.68 21.78
C LEU A 30 15.90 4.68 20.30
N LEU A 31 17.10 4.17 19.98
CA LEU A 31 17.55 3.98 18.60
C LEU A 31 16.69 2.95 17.84
N LEU A 32 16.37 1.83 18.50
CA LEU A 32 15.52 0.79 17.92
C LEU A 32 14.10 1.29 17.64
N THR A 33 13.48 1.97 18.60
CA THR A 33 12.12 2.52 18.43
C THR A 33 12.09 3.60 17.34
N SER A 34 13.10 4.49 17.29
CA SER A 34 13.21 5.48 16.22
C SER A 34 13.37 4.84 14.83
N SER A 35 14.20 3.80 14.71
CA SER A 35 14.38 3.06 13.47
C SER A 35 13.08 2.38 13.02
N LEU A 36 12.35 1.74 13.94
CA LEU A 36 11.06 1.10 13.65
C LEU A 36 10.00 2.11 13.19
N ILE A 37 9.96 3.30 13.78
CA ILE A 37 9.02 4.36 13.37
C ILE A 37 9.35 4.85 11.94
N LEU A 38 10.62 5.07 11.63
CA LEU A 38 11.05 5.46 10.28
C LEU A 38 10.72 4.38 9.25
N PHE A 39 10.94 3.10 9.60
CA PHE A 39 10.59 1.98 8.75
C PHE A 39 9.07 1.91 8.50
N ALA A 40 8.26 2.00 9.56
CA ALA A 40 6.80 2.02 9.44
C ALA A 40 6.30 3.17 8.57
N PHE A 41 6.87 4.37 8.71
CA PHE A 41 6.52 5.52 7.88
C PHE A 41 6.89 5.32 6.40
N GLN A 42 8.06 4.73 6.11
CA GLN A 42 8.47 4.43 4.74
C GLN A 42 7.58 3.35 4.11
N VAL A 43 7.27 2.28 4.84
CA VAL A 43 6.32 1.24 4.39
C VAL A 43 4.95 1.83 4.13
N SER A 44 4.48 2.76 4.97
CA SER A 44 3.20 3.44 4.79
C SER A 44 3.17 4.27 3.50
N LYS A 45 4.28 4.90 3.09
CA LYS A 45 4.39 5.61 1.81
C LYS A 45 4.48 4.70 0.59
N LEU A 46 4.98 3.47 0.78
CA LEU A 46 5.01 2.42 -0.26
C LEU A 46 3.68 1.70 -0.43
N SER A 47 2.69 1.95 0.45
CA SER A 47 1.35 1.38 0.33
C SER A 47 0.71 1.82 -0.99
N PRO A 48 0.22 0.89 -1.84
CA PRO A 48 -0.36 1.20 -3.15
C PRO A 48 -1.79 1.79 -3.05
N LEU A 49 -2.17 2.36 -1.91
CA LEU A 49 -3.50 2.94 -1.67
C LEU A 49 -3.95 3.93 -2.78
N PRO A 50 -3.13 4.91 -3.21
CA PRO A 50 -3.56 5.83 -4.26
C PRO A 50 -3.74 5.13 -5.62
N TYR A 51 -2.89 4.14 -5.91
CA TYR A 51 -2.98 3.35 -7.14
C TYR A 51 -4.26 2.50 -7.18
N LEU A 52 -4.65 1.92 -6.03
CA LEU A 52 -5.86 1.12 -5.95
C LEU A 52 -7.12 1.97 -6.16
N SER A 53 -7.18 3.16 -5.56
CA SER A 53 -8.31 4.07 -5.76
C SER A 53 -8.43 4.55 -7.21
N GLN A 54 -7.30 4.91 -7.83
CA GLN A 54 -7.29 5.35 -9.23
C GLN A 54 -7.68 4.22 -10.18
N ARG A 55 -7.22 2.99 -9.92
CA ARG A 55 -7.62 1.81 -10.68
C ARG A 55 -9.13 1.59 -10.60
N ILE A 56 -9.72 1.65 -9.40
CA ILE A 56 -11.16 1.49 -9.22
C ILE A 56 -11.94 2.58 -9.99
N GLU A 57 -11.47 3.83 -9.96
CA GLU A 57 -12.11 4.91 -10.71
C GLU A 57 -12.04 4.67 -12.23
N ASP A 58 -10.90 4.25 -12.75
CA ASP A 58 -10.72 3.89 -14.15
C ASP A 58 -11.59 2.69 -14.55
N ASP A 59 -11.73 1.68 -13.68
CA ASP A 59 -12.62 0.54 -13.87
C ASP A 59 -14.07 0.99 -14.04
N VAL A 60 -14.55 1.85 -13.12
CA VAL A 60 -15.92 2.37 -13.14
C VAL A 60 -16.17 3.21 -14.38
N LYS A 61 -15.21 4.04 -14.77
CA LYS A 61 -15.28 4.85 -16.00
C LYS A 61 -15.37 3.97 -17.25
N ALA A 62 -14.59 2.89 -17.29
CA ALA A 62 -14.63 1.91 -18.37
C ALA A 62 -15.99 1.22 -18.46
N MET A 63 -16.52 0.74 -17.33
CA MET A 63 -17.83 0.08 -17.27
C MET A 63 -18.95 1.01 -17.72
N LYS A 64 -18.93 2.28 -17.28
CA LYS A 64 -19.91 3.28 -17.69
C LYS A 64 -19.87 3.52 -19.19
N LYS A 65 -18.66 3.67 -19.77
CA LYS A 65 -18.51 3.84 -21.21
C LYS A 65 -19.01 2.62 -21.98
N ALA A 66 -18.76 1.39 -21.50
CA ALA A 66 -19.28 0.18 -22.13
C ALA A 66 -20.82 0.14 -22.13
N TYR A 67 -21.42 0.53 -21.02
CA TYR A 67 -22.87 0.63 -20.90
C TYR A 67 -23.47 1.66 -21.89
N ASP A 68 -22.88 2.85 -21.96
CA ASP A 68 -23.32 3.92 -22.86
C ASP A 68 -23.16 3.52 -24.33
N ASP A 69 -22.06 2.86 -24.68
CA ASP A 69 -21.80 2.36 -26.03
C ASP A 69 -22.80 1.25 -26.42
N CYS A 70 -23.11 0.34 -25.50
CA CYS A 70 -24.15 -0.67 -25.71
C CYS A 70 -25.52 -0.06 -25.94
N LYS A 71 -25.91 0.96 -25.14
CA LYS A 71 -27.20 1.66 -25.30
C LYS A 71 -27.34 2.38 -26.64
N LYS A 72 -26.23 2.90 -27.17
CA LYS A 72 -26.19 3.52 -28.50
C LYS A 72 -26.16 2.49 -29.64
N GLY A 73 -26.05 1.20 -29.31
CA GLY A 73 -26.00 0.10 -30.26
C GLY A 73 -24.62 -0.13 -30.87
N TYR A 74 -23.56 0.39 -30.27
CA TYR A 74 -22.18 0.09 -30.66
C TYR A 74 -21.71 -1.25 -30.06
N GLY A 75 -20.63 -1.79 -30.65
CA GLY A 75 -20.04 -3.07 -30.24
C GLY A 75 -20.40 -4.23 -31.16
N GLU A 76 -19.65 -5.33 -31.01
CA GLU A 76 -19.89 -6.55 -31.78
C GLU A 76 -21.01 -7.35 -31.12
N ARG A 77 -22.08 -7.61 -31.87
CA ARG A 77 -23.19 -8.44 -31.38
C ARG A 77 -22.99 -9.88 -31.79
N PHE A 78 -22.97 -10.78 -30.80
CA PHE A 78 -22.84 -12.21 -31.02
C PHE A 78 -23.76 -12.97 -30.07
N SER A 79 -24.63 -13.84 -30.60
CA SER A 79 -25.51 -14.71 -29.81
C SER A 79 -26.34 -13.96 -28.75
N GLY A 80 -26.93 -12.82 -29.13
CA GLY A 80 -27.73 -11.99 -28.22
C GLY A 80 -26.93 -11.26 -27.13
N LYS A 81 -25.60 -11.23 -27.23
CA LYS A 81 -24.71 -10.49 -26.34
C LYS A 81 -23.98 -9.40 -27.13
N THR A 82 -23.65 -8.30 -26.46
CA THR A 82 -22.88 -7.19 -27.02
C THR A 82 -21.48 -7.21 -26.42
N VAL A 83 -20.46 -7.21 -27.28
CA VAL A 83 -19.07 -7.25 -26.89
C VAL A 83 -18.46 -5.88 -27.19
N ILE A 84 -17.91 -5.24 -26.15
CA ILE A 84 -17.34 -3.89 -26.24
C ILE A 84 -15.92 -3.91 -25.69
N GLN A 85 -14.99 -3.43 -26.48
CA GLN A 85 -13.59 -3.30 -26.09
C GLN A 85 -13.26 -1.84 -25.84
N ILE A 86 -12.74 -1.55 -24.64
CA ILE A 86 -12.36 -0.21 -24.21
C ILE A 86 -10.88 -0.21 -23.89
N GLU A 87 -10.15 0.68 -24.56
CA GLU A 87 -8.77 0.98 -24.24
C GLU A 87 -8.76 2.19 -23.30
N LEU A 88 -8.18 2.00 -22.11
CA LEU A 88 -7.86 3.09 -21.20
C LEU A 88 -6.36 3.28 -21.16
N SER A 89 -5.94 4.54 -21.22
CA SER A 89 -4.57 4.96 -20.95
C SER A 89 -4.60 5.71 -19.62
N PRO A 90 -4.32 5.05 -18.49
CA PRO A 90 -4.23 5.73 -17.21
C PRO A 90 -3.12 6.79 -17.29
N PRO A 91 -3.34 8.00 -16.76
CA PRO A 91 -2.37 9.10 -16.86
C PRO A 91 -1.04 8.75 -16.18
N GLU A 92 -1.07 7.92 -15.13
CA GLU A 92 0.11 7.63 -14.29
C GLU A 92 0.89 6.40 -14.75
N THR A 93 0.25 5.32 -15.16
CA THR A 93 0.95 4.05 -15.41
C THR A 93 1.47 3.85 -16.83
N LYS A 94 1.22 4.79 -17.77
CA LYS A 94 1.65 4.73 -19.19
C LYS A 94 1.39 3.40 -19.91
N THR A 95 0.55 2.55 -19.33
CA THR A 95 0.27 1.18 -19.77
C THR A 95 -1.15 1.18 -20.26
N ASN A 96 -1.33 0.92 -21.56
CA ASN A 96 -2.66 0.84 -22.15
C ASN A 96 -3.34 -0.42 -21.64
N ILE A 97 -4.38 -0.26 -20.85
CA ILE A 97 -5.20 -1.37 -20.35
C ILE A 97 -6.34 -1.55 -21.34
N LYS A 98 -6.35 -2.67 -22.05
CA LYS A 98 -7.46 -3.07 -22.91
C LYS A 98 -8.42 -3.92 -22.09
N ARG A 99 -9.69 -3.53 -22.04
CA ARG A 99 -10.72 -4.26 -21.31
C ARG A 99 -11.83 -4.66 -22.24
N LYS A 100 -12.27 -5.91 -22.13
CA LYS A 100 -13.38 -6.43 -22.92
C LYS A 100 -14.57 -6.70 -22.02
N PHE A 101 -15.68 -6.03 -22.32
CA PHE A 101 -16.94 -6.15 -21.61
C PHE A 101 -17.91 -6.96 -22.46
N ILE A 102 -18.58 -7.92 -21.83
CA ILE A 102 -19.67 -8.68 -22.45
C ILE A 102 -20.96 -8.26 -21.74
N LEU A 103 -21.87 -7.68 -22.50
CA LEU A 103 -23.17 -7.18 -22.04
C LEU A 103 -24.30 -8.03 -22.65
N ASP A 104 -25.43 -8.13 -21.95
CA ASP A 104 -26.65 -8.74 -22.49
C ASP A 104 -27.44 -7.76 -23.38
N GLN A 105 -28.66 -8.14 -23.77
CA GLN A 105 -29.55 -7.31 -24.59
C GLN A 105 -30.03 -6.05 -23.85
N ASP A 106 -30.08 -6.09 -22.52
CA ASP A 106 -30.46 -4.97 -21.66
C ASP A 106 -29.23 -4.11 -21.27
N CYS A 107 -28.09 -4.36 -21.92
CA CYS A 107 -26.81 -3.72 -21.64
C CYS A 107 -26.32 -3.93 -20.20
N LYS A 108 -26.74 -5.00 -19.53
CA LYS A 108 -26.18 -5.41 -18.24
C LYS A 108 -24.85 -6.11 -18.48
N ILE A 109 -23.82 -5.70 -17.75
CA ILE A 109 -22.50 -6.33 -17.82
C ILE A 109 -22.58 -7.73 -17.20
N ILE A 110 -22.34 -8.76 -18.01
CA ILE A 110 -22.31 -10.17 -17.59
C ILE A 110 -20.89 -10.57 -17.20
N PHE A 111 -19.89 -10.12 -17.95
CA PHE A 111 -18.51 -10.55 -17.78
C PHE A 111 -17.49 -9.47 -18.17
N THR A 112 -16.37 -9.46 -17.46
CA THR A 112 -15.20 -8.62 -17.72
C THR A 112 -13.98 -9.51 -17.99
N VAL A 113 -13.40 -9.43 -19.19
CA VAL A 113 -12.13 -10.10 -19.51
C VAL A 113 -10.98 -9.09 -19.33
N TRP A 114 -9.98 -9.47 -18.54
CA TRP A 114 -8.80 -8.69 -18.19
C TRP A 114 -7.60 -9.11 -19.04
#